data_AF-A0A2S6C4M4-F1
#
_entry.id   AF-A0A2S6C4M4-F1
#
_cell.length_a   1.000
_cell.length_b   1.000
_cell.length_c   1.000
_cell.angle_alpha   90.00
_cell.angle_beta   90.00
_cell.angle_gamma   90.00
#
_symmetry.space_group_name_H-M   'P 1'
#
loop_
_entity.id
_entity.type
_entity.pdbx_description
1 polymer ?
#
loop_
_entity_poly.entity_id
_entity_poly.type
_entity_poly.pdbx_seq_one_letter_code
_entity_poly.pdbx_strand_id
1 'polypeptide(L)'
;MVAIAIAGASGSVAQEVIDGLVATGKHEILLLSRNRLSYTLFQPGLFPNYFLYPHKHPSSPHFTPFETHIDFANCRALVLSPDGENDKLTLTTLEDLVQVVVRAVDYDGEWPSIGGIKGTEISIGELIKIGERVRGRPFDVEYLQISDLEAGNITSSWLPVIDHPAFTPEQARALAEKLLSGMVLGIHAGALKVSDEWNQLLPDMQFTQAEAFLKQGWEGKA
;
A
#
# COMPACT_ATOMS: atom_id res chain seq x y z
N MET A 1 15.48 -24.48 -22.73
CA MET A 1 16.31 -23.38 -22.22
C MET A 1 15.48 -22.66 -21.16
N VAL A 2 15.98 -22.54 -19.93
CA VAL A 2 15.30 -21.83 -18.83
C VAL A 2 16.31 -20.91 -18.14
N ALA A 3 15.84 -19.77 -17.63
CA ALA A 3 16.64 -18.86 -16.82
C ALA A 3 16.66 -19.33 -15.34
N ILE A 4 17.83 -19.36 -14.73
CA ILE A 4 18.04 -19.79 -13.35
C ILE A 4 18.64 -18.62 -12.55
N ALA A 5 17.93 -18.14 -11.53
CA ALA A 5 18.44 -17.12 -10.62
C ALA A 5 18.95 -17.77 -9.32
N ILE A 6 20.20 -17.50 -8.95
CA ILE A 6 20.84 -18.06 -7.74
C ILE A 6 21.11 -16.93 -6.75
N ALA A 7 20.33 -16.91 -5.66
CA ALA A 7 20.53 -15.99 -4.55
C ALA A 7 21.64 -16.46 -3.61
N GLY A 8 22.56 -15.56 -3.24
CA GLY A 8 23.73 -15.91 -2.44
C GLY A 8 24.86 -16.53 -3.27
N ALA A 9 24.98 -16.15 -4.54
CA ALA A 9 25.94 -16.72 -5.49
C ALA A 9 27.40 -16.67 -5.03
N SER A 10 27.75 -15.86 -4.03
CA SER A 10 29.09 -15.79 -3.45
C SER A 10 29.40 -16.90 -2.41
N GLY A 11 28.44 -17.74 -2.04
CA GLY A 11 28.67 -18.85 -1.12
C GLY A 11 29.43 -20.01 -1.77
N SER A 12 30.30 -20.71 -1.01
CA SER A 12 31.10 -21.82 -1.53
C SER A 12 30.25 -22.94 -2.16
N VAL A 13 29.14 -23.29 -1.53
CA VAL A 13 28.19 -24.28 -2.08
C VAL A 13 27.50 -23.77 -3.34
N ALA A 14 27.18 -22.47 -3.41
CA ALA A 14 26.54 -21.89 -4.58
C ALA A 14 27.48 -21.91 -5.79
N GLN A 15 28.78 -21.68 -5.59
CA GLN A 15 29.78 -21.75 -6.66
C GLN A 15 29.85 -23.14 -7.32
N GLU A 16 29.85 -24.23 -6.54
CA GLU A 16 29.83 -25.60 -7.09
C GLU A 16 28.59 -25.88 -7.94
N VAL A 17 27.43 -25.38 -7.50
CA VAL A 17 26.18 -25.50 -8.26
C VAL A 17 26.22 -24.66 -9.53
N ILE A 18 26.78 -23.45 -9.48
CA ILE A 18 26.96 -22.56 -10.62
C ILE A 18 27.84 -23.22 -11.68
N ASP A 19 29.00 -23.75 -11.28
CA ASP A 19 29.94 -24.40 -12.21
C ASP A 19 29.30 -25.62 -12.90
N GLY A 20 28.57 -26.44 -12.13
CA GLY A 20 27.80 -27.55 -12.68
C GLY A 20 26.75 -27.11 -13.71
N LEU A 21 26.03 -26.01 -13.45
CA LEU A 21 25.03 -25.46 -14.37
C LEU A 21 25.66 -24.85 -15.62
N VAL A 22 26.75 -24.09 -15.47
CA VAL A 22 27.51 -23.49 -16.59
C VAL A 22 28.04 -24.58 -17.52
N ALA A 23 28.58 -25.66 -16.96
CA ALA A 23 29.09 -26.79 -17.75
C ALA A 23 28.03 -27.46 -18.63
N THR A 24 26.75 -27.35 -18.30
CA THR A 24 25.68 -27.89 -19.14
C THR A 24 25.48 -27.12 -20.45
N GLY A 25 25.78 -25.81 -20.48
CA GLY A 25 25.50 -24.93 -21.61
C GLY A 25 24.01 -24.80 -21.99
N LYS A 26 23.08 -25.20 -21.11
CA LYS A 26 21.64 -25.31 -21.42
C LYS A 26 20.78 -24.14 -20.91
N HIS A 27 21.34 -23.34 -20.01
CA HIS A 27 20.59 -22.39 -19.18
C HIS A 27 21.25 -21.02 -19.19
N GLU A 28 20.41 -19.99 -19.09
CA GLU A 28 20.83 -18.64 -18.76
C GLU A 28 20.90 -18.53 -17.23
N ILE A 29 22.00 -18.02 -16.67
CA ILE A 29 22.24 -18.03 -15.22
C ILE A 29 22.41 -16.59 -14.73
N LEU A 30 21.52 -16.16 -13.83
CA LEU A 30 21.58 -14.87 -13.16
C LEU A 30 22.09 -15.05 -11.72
N LEU A 31 23.20 -14.41 -11.40
CA LEU A 31 23.84 -14.50 -10.08
C LEU A 31 23.50 -13.29 -9.22
N LEU A 32 22.87 -13.52 -8.07
CA LEU A 32 22.52 -12.48 -7.12
C LEU A 32 23.45 -12.60 -5.89
N SER A 33 24.35 -11.66 -5.70
CA SER A 33 25.30 -11.63 -4.57
C SER A 33 25.19 -10.35 -3.76
N ARG A 34 25.28 -10.45 -2.43
CA ARG A 34 25.08 -9.31 -1.51
C ARG A 34 26.03 -8.14 -1.77
N ASN A 35 27.24 -8.42 -2.26
CA ASN A 35 28.26 -7.41 -2.53
C ASN A 35 28.02 -6.64 -3.84
N ARG A 36 26.96 -6.95 -4.59
CA ARG A 36 26.62 -6.31 -5.87
C ARG A 36 25.13 -5.95 -6.01
N LEU A 37 24.37 -5.97 -4.92
CA LEU A 37 22.93 -5.67 -4.93
C LEU A 37 22.66 -4.38 -4.17
N SER A 38 22.14 -3.38 -4.87
CA SER A 38 21.44 -2.27 -4.24
C SER A 38 20.05 -2.75 -3.83
N TYR A 39 19.58 -2.34 -2.65
CA TYR A 39 18.22 -2.63 -2.20
C TYR A 39 17.63 -1.41 -1.50
N THR A 40 16.30 -1.33 -1.54
CA THR A 40 15.50 -0.34 -0.81
C THR A 40 14.21 -1.01 -0.36
N LEU A 41 13.67 -0.58 0.77
CA LEU A 41 12.31 -0.89 1.19
C LEU A 41 11.40 0.22 0.69
N PHE A 42 10.71 0.02 -0.43
CA PHE A 42 9.73 0.99 -0.93
C PHE A 42 8.54 1.08 0.04
N GLN A 43 8.35 2.25 0.62
CA GLN A 43 7.31 2.52 1.62
C GLN A 43 6.39 3.65 1.13
N PRO A 44 5.29 3.33 0.42
CA PRO A 44 4.39 4.32 -0.16
C PRO A 44 3.24 4.76 0.78
N GLY A 45 3.18 4.24 2.02
CA GLY A 45 2.01 4.42 2.87
C GLY A 45 0.82 3.62 2.33
N LEU A 46 -0.34 4.28 2.15
CA LEU A 46 -1.57 3.67 1.64
C LEU A 46 -1.88 4.17 0.23
N PHE A 47 -2.42 3.30 -0.62
CA PHE A 47 -2.89 3.71 -1.95
C PHE A 47 -4.30 4.32 -1.85
N PRO A 48 -4.53 5.57 -2.30
CA PRO A 48 -5.87 6.12 -2.41
C PRO A 48 -6.74 5.34 -3.42
N ASN A 49 -6.12 4.50 -4.26
CA ASN A 49 -6.80 3.55 -5.15
C ASN A 49 -7.77 2.62 -4.38
N TYR A 50 -7.52 2.32 -3.09
CA TYR A 50 -8.46 1.54 -2.26
C TYR A 50 -9.81 2.24 -2.06
N PHE A 51 -9.81 3.58 -1.97
CA PHE A 51 -11.02 4.38 -1.76
C PHE A 51 -11.87 4.57 -3.02
N LEU A 52 -11.53 3.87 -4.11
CA LEU A 52 -12.35 3.79 -5.31
C LEU A 52 -13.23 2.53 -5.34
N TYR A 53 -13.07 1.61 -4.39
CA TYR A 53 -13.93 0.42 -4.27
C TYR A 53 -15.42 0.80 -4.30
N PRO A 54 -16.28 0.06 -5.04
CA PRO A 54 -16.02 -1.19 -5.76
C PRO A 54 -15.45 -1.00 -7.18
N HIS A 55 -15.12 0.22 -7.57
CA HIS A 55 -14.55 0.54 -8.86
C HIS A 55 -13.02 0.44 -8.86
N LYS A 56 -12.44 0.39 -10.06
CA LYS A 56 -10.99 0.43 -10.27
C LYS A 56 -10.60 1.72 -10.98
N HIS A 57 -9.41 2.24 -10.65
CA HIS A 57 -8.84 3.32 -11.44
C HIS A 57 -8.41 2.78 -12.83
N PRO A 58 -8.71 3.46 -13.94
CA PRO A 58 -8.40 2.97 -15.29
C PRO A 58 -6.91 2.69 -15.54
N SER A 59 -5.99 3.44 -14.91
CA SER A 59 -4.54 3.22 -15.05
C SER A 59 -3.99 2.13 -14.14
N SER A 60 -4.81 1.50 -13.29
CA SER A 60 -4.41 0.39 -12.43
C SER A 60 -5.30 -0.85 -12.63
N PRO A 61 -5.40 -1.44 -13.84
CA PRO A 61 -6.37 -2.50 -14.14
C PRO A 61 -6.10 -3.81 -13.38
N HIS A 62 -4.84 -4.05 -13.03
CA HIS A 62 -4.42 -5.24 -12.27
C HIS A 62 -4.59 -5.08 -10.76
N PHE A 63 -4.84 -3.88 -10.27
CA PHE A 63 -5.09 -3.63 -8.86
C PHE A 63 -6.53 -4.00 -8.52
N THR A 64 -6.74 -4.70 -7.40
CA THR A 64 -8.06 -5.05 -6.90
C THR A 64 -8.27 -4.34 -5.57
N PRO A 65 -8.92 -3.16 -5.58
CA PRO A 65 -9.26 -2.51 -4.33
C PRO A 65 -10.31 -3.34 -3.59
N PHE A 66 -10.35 -3.18 -2.29
CA PHE A 66 -11.32 -3.82 -1.41
C PHE A 66 -11.81 -2.78 -0.39
N GLU A 67 -12.94 -3.07 0.24
CA GLU A 67 -13.54 -2.20 1.25
C GLU A 67 -12.60 -2.03 2.46
N THR A 68 -12.42 -0.78 2.90
CA THR A 68 -11.58 -0.45 4.06
C THR A 68 -12.42 0.17 5.18
N HIS A 69 -11.78 0.53 6.29
CA HIS A 69 -12.42 1.32 7.36
C HIS A 69 -12.94 2.69 6.90
N ILE A 70 -12.57 3.18 5.70
CA ILE A 70 -13.17 4.35 5.06
C ILE A 70 -13.76 3.90 3.71
N ASP A 71 -15.07 4.05 3.57
CA ASP A 71 -15.84 3.60 2.42
C ASP A 71 -16.49 4.81 1.74
N PHE A 72 -15.94 5.19 0.59
CA PHE A 72 -16.40 6.31 -0.23
C PHE A 72 -17.67 5.98 -1.01
N ALA A 73 -17.93 4.70 -1.33
CA ALA A 73 -19.12 4.29 -2.04
C ALA A 73 -20.36 4.56 -1.19
N ASN A 74 -20.31 4.12 0.07
CA ASN A 74 -21.41 4.28 1.02
C ASN A 74 -21.31 5.55 1.88
N CYS A 75 -20.22 6.34 1.74
CA CYS A 75 -19.94 7.52 2.56
C CYS A 75 -20.03 7.18 4.05
N ARG A 76 -19.21 6.24 4.50
CA ARG A 76 -19.14 5.81 5.90
C ARG A 76 -17.71 5.55 6.32
N ALA A 77 -17.41 5.72 7.60
CA ALA A 77 -16.09 5.48 8.17
C ALA A 77 -16.16 4.88 9.57
N LEU A 78 -15.19 4.02 9.89
CA LEU A 78 -14.90 3.55 11.24
C LEU A 78 -13.61 4.21 11.71
N VAL A 79 -13.71 5.06 12.74
CA VAL A 79 -12.60 5.88 13.23
C VAL A 79 -12.30 5.51 14.68
N LEU A 80 -11.03 5.57 15.08
CA LEU A 80 -10.66 5.31 16.48
C LEU A 80 -11.11 6.47 17.39
N SER A 81 -11.70 6.17 18.53
CA SER A 81 -12.02 7.14 19.59
C SER A 81 -10.91 7.17 20.65
N PRO A 82 -10.60 8.36 21.23
CA PRO A 82 -11.25 9.65 20.99
C PRO A 82 -10.63 10.49 19.86
N ASP A 83 -9.38 10.21 19.48
CA ASP A 83 -8.56 11.15 18.69
C ASP A 83 -8.26 10.70 17.25
N GLY A 84 -8.86 9.61 16.78
CA GLY A 84 -8.50 8.96 15.51
C GLY A 84 -8.68 9.83 14.27
N GLU A 85 -9.49 10.89 14.31
CA GLU A 85 -9.58 11.86 13.20
C GLU A 85 -8.26 12.63 12.98
N ASN A 86 -7.42 12.76 14.02
CA ASN A 86 -6.13 13.43 13.95
C ASN A 86 -5.00 12.47 13.53
N ASP A 87 -5.26 11.16 13.47
CA ASP A 87 -4.28 10.19 13.02
C ASP A 87 -3.90 10.49 11.57
N LYS A 88 -2.60 10.43 11.28
CA LYS A 88 -2.04 10.79 9.97
C LYS A 88 -1.52 9.58 9.23
N LEU A 89 -1.71 9.60 7.92
CA LEU A 89 -1.14 8.64 7.00
C LEU A 89 -0.63 9.33 5.74
N THR A 90 0.18 8.62 4.97
CA THR A 90 0.60 9.04 3.63
C THR A 90 -0.21 8.33 2.57
N LEU A 91 -0.76 9.10 1.63
CA LEU A 91 -1.42 8.62 0.42
C LEU A 91 -0.52 8.83 -0.79
N THR A 92 0.00 7.74 -1.35
CA THR A 92 0.77 7.74 -2.60
C THR A 92 -0.01 6.93 -3.62
N THR A 93 -0.24 7.44 -4.83
CA THR A 93 -0.98 6.66 -5.83
C THR A 93 -0.18 5.43 -6.26
N LEU A 94 -0.86 4.37 -6.70
CA LEU A 94 -0.17 3.20 -7.25
C LEU A 94 0.66 3.59 -8.49
N GLU A 95 0.16 4.54 -9.28
CA GLU A 95 0.80 5.13 -10.44
C GLU A 95 2.13 5.82 -10.06
N ASP A 96 2.14 6.63 -8.99
CA ASP A 96 3.35 7.27 -8.48
C ASP A 96 4.36 6.22 -7.95
N LEU A 97 3.89 5.17 -7.26
CA LEU A 97 4.77 4.08 -6.85
C LEU A 97 5.47 3.43 -8.06
N VAL A 98 4.72 3.14 -9.13
CA VAL A 98 5.30 2.55 -10.35
C VAL A 98 6.34 3.49 -10.94
N GLN A 99 6.07 4.79 -11.02
CA GLN A 99 7.05 5.77 -11.52
C GLN A 99 8.32 5.80 -10.67
N VAL A 100 8.20 5.81 -9.34
CA VAL A 100 9.37 5.76 -8.45
C VAL A 100 10.17 4.47 -8.66
N VAL A 101 9.51 3.31 -8.73
CA VAL A 101 10.21 2.04 -8.93
C VAL A 101 10.94 1.99 -10.27
N VAL A 102 10.30 2.47 -11.35
CA VAL A 102 10.95 2.55 -12.68
C VAL A 102 12.18 3.44 -12.62
N ARG A 103 12.06 4.64 -12.03
CA ARG A 103 13.19 5.58 -11.94
C ARG A 103 14.28 5.13 -10.99
N ALA A 104 13.92 4.40 -9.93
CA ALA A 104 14.88 3.83 -8.98
C ALA A 104 15.83 2.86 -9.68
N VAL A 105 15.31 2.00 -10.57
CA VAL A 105 16.14 1.03 -11.33
C VAL A 105 17.21 1.72 -12.17
N ASP A 106 16.90 2.90 -12.72
CA ASP A 106 17.82 3.71 -13.54
C ASP A 106 18.62 4.75 -12.71
N TYR A 107 18.47 4.75 -11.38
CA TYR A 107 19.18 5.70 -10.51
C TYR A 107 20.62 5.23 -10.24
N ASP A 108 21.59 6.02 -10.72
CA ASP A 108 23.03 5.72 -10.60
C ASP A 108 23.59 5.91 -9.18
N GLY A 109 22.86 6.56 -8.28
CA GLY A 109 23.29 6.81 -6.90
C GLY A 109 23.02 5.65 -5.94
N GLU A 110 23.45 5.81 -4.69
CA GLU A 110 23.17 4.82 -3.65
C GLU A 110 21.68 4.81 -3.28
N TRP A 111 21.10 3.62 -3.22
CA TRP A 111 19.71 3.46 -2.81
C TRP A 111 19.61 3.53 -1.29
N PRO A 112 18.62 4.26 -0.74
CA PRO A 112 18.41 4.31 0.68
C PRO A 112 17.81 2.97 1.12
N SER A 113 18.27 2.41 2.24
CA SER A 113 17.73 1.14 2.75
C SER A 113 16.24 1.24 3.11
N ILE A 114 15.80 2.41 3.61
CA ILE A 114 14.40 2.78 3.79
C ILE A 114 14.06 3.76 2.67
N GLY A 115 13.13 3.38 1.79
CA GLY A 115 12.74 4.16 0.63
C GLY A 115 11.33 4.69 0.78
N GLY A 116 11.14 5.68 1.66
CA GLY A 116 9.87 6.37 1.80
C GLY A 116 9.47 7.09 0.51
N ILE A 117 8.19 6.96 0.14
CA ILE A 117 7.59 7.66 -0.99
C ILE A 117 6.39 8.44 -0.46
N LYS A 118 6.58 9.75 -0.31
CA LYS A 118 5.59 10.63 0.29
C LYS A 118 4.77 11.36 -0.76
N GLY A 119 3.56 10.86 -1.03
CA GLY A 119 2.55 11.57 -1.81
C GLY A 119 1.89 12.68 -0.98
N THR A 120 0.62 12.48 -0.60
CA THR A 120 -0.14 13.40 0.26
C THR A 120 -0.11 12.91 1.71
N GLU A 121 0.52 13.65 2.64
CA GLU A 121 0.31 13.42 4.08
C GLU A 121 -1.01 14.08 4.51
N ILE A 122 -1.89 13.32 5.17
CA ILE A 122 -3.25 13.77 5.49
C ILE A 122 -3.74 13.11 6.79
N SER A 123 -4.63 13.78 7.52
CA SER A 123 -5.34 13.16 8.65
C SER A 123 -6.57 12.36 8.21
N ILE A 124 -7.03 11.42 9.04
CA ILE A 124 -8.29 10.68 8.78
C ILE A 124 -9.48 11.64 8.62
N GLY A 125 -9.61 12.64 9.50
CA GLY A 125 -10.69 13.63 9.40
C GLY A 125 -10.62 14.49 8.13
N GLU A 126 -9.41 14.84 7.67
CA GLU A 126 -9.22 15.55 6.40
C GLU A 126 -9.59 14.67 5.19
N LEU A 127 -9.24 13.38 5.22
CA LEU A 127 -9.59 12.42 4.18
C LEU A 127 -11.11 12.19 4.11
N ILE A 128 -11.79 12.10 5.25
CA ILE A 128 -13.26 12.04 5.31
C ILE A 128 -13.87 13.29 4.66
N LYS A 129 -13.38 14.49 5.00
CA LYS A 129 -13.83 15.75 4.38
C LYS A 129 -13.59 15.80 2.87
N ILE A 130 -12.49 15.21 2.38
CA ILE A 130 -12.28 15.03 0.93
C ILE A 130 -13.37 14.12 0.37
N GLY A 131 -13.65 12.99 1.02
CA GLY A 131 -14.73 12.10 0.64
C GLY A 131 -16.08 12.80 0.53
N GLU A 132 -16.44 13.62 1.52
CA GLU A 132 -17.69 14.38 1.51
C GLU A 132 -17.78 15.33 0.32
N ARG A 133 -16.69 16.04 -0.02
CA ARG A 133 -16.62 16.93 -1.19
C ARG A 133 -16.69 16.16 -2.50
N VAL A 134 -15.97 15.04 -2.60
CA VAL A 134 -15.92 14.18 -3.80
C VAL A 134 -17.27 13.51 -4.07
N ARG A 135 -17.98 13.12 -3.00
CA ARG A 135 -19.26 12.39 -3.09
C ARG A 135 -20.50 13.28 -2.99
N GLY A 136 -20.34 14.52 -2.53
CA GLY A 136 -21.42 15.51 -2.43
C GLY A 136 -22.40 15.25 -1.28
N ARG A 137 -22.03 14.43 -0.29
CA ARG A 137 -22.87 14.09 0.88
C ARG A 137 -22.00 13.81 2.11
N PRO A 138 -22.51 14.01 3.34
CA PRO A 138 -21.75 13.77 4.56
C PRO A 138 -21.42 12.28 4.73
N PHE A 139 -20.36 11.99 5.48
CA PHE A 139 -20.02 10.63 5.87
C PHE A 139 -20.71 10.26 7.19
N ASP A 140 -21.20 9.02 7.27
CA ASP A 140 -21.64 8.40 8.53
C ASP A 140 -20.42 7.83 9.26
N VAL A 141 -20.01 8.48 10.35
CA VAL A 141 -18.78 8.15 11.09
C VAL A 141 -19.15 7.44 12.39
N GLU A 142 -18.74 6.18 12.51
CA GLU A 142 -18.81 5.43 13.76
C GLU A 142 -17.44 5.38 14.43
N TYR A 143 -17.46 5.44 15.76
CA TYR A 143 -16.26 5.50 16.55
C TYR A 143 -16.00 4.19 17.30
N LEU A 144 -14.86 3.59 17.03
CA LEU A 144 -14.37 2.38 17.67
C LEU A 144 -13.58 2.74 18.94
N GLN A 145 -13.91 2.14 20.08
CA GLN A 145 -13.14 2.34 21.30
C GLN A 145 -11.80 1.59 21.21
N ILE A 146 -10.70 2.29 21.50
CA ILE A 146 -9.35 1.68 21.45
C ILE A 146 -9.24 0.45 22.35
N SER A 147 -9.81 0.50 23.56
CA SER A 147 -9.80 -0.63 24.51
C SER A 147 -10.54 -1.86 23.97
N ASP A 148 -11.59 -1.65 23.17
CA ASP A 148 -12.34 -2.76 22.58
C ASP A 148 -11.51 -3.41 21.47
N LEU A 149 -10.90 -2.60 20.58
CA LEU A 149 -10.07 -3.11 19.50
C LEU A 149 -8.85 -3.87 20.01
N GLU A 150 -8.20 -3.39 21.07
CA GLU A 150 -7.06 -4.07 21.73
C GLU A 150 -7.48 -5.41 22.36
N ALA A 151 -8.72 -5.50 22.85
CA ALA A 151 -9.29 -6.75 23.36
C ALA A 151 -9.81 -7.68 22.25
N GLY A 152 -9.74 -7.25 20.98
CA GLY A 152 -10.27 -8.00 19.83
C GLY A 152 -11.79 -7.92 19.67
N ASN A 153 -12.45 -6.97 20.33
CA ASN A 153 -13.88 -6.72 20.21
C ASN A 153 -14.15 -5.57 19.24
N ILE A 154 -15.16 -5.70 18.39
CA ILE A 154 -15.58 -4.63 17.48
C ILE A 154 -17.05 -4.32 17.72
N THR A 155 -17.32 -3.06 18.06
CA THR A 155 -18.67 -2.54 18.23
C THR A 155 -18.93 -1.52 17.13
N SER A 156 -19.54 -1.98 16.03
CA SER A 156 -19.95 -1.14 14.89
C SER A 156 -21.16 -1.74 14.18
N SER A 157 -21.91 -0.91 13.44
CA SER A 157 -23.06 -1.35 12.65
C SER A 157 -22.66 -2.08 11.36
N TRP A 158 -21.41 -1.92 10.93
CA TRP A 158 -20.84 -2.55 9.76
C TRP A 158 -19.38 -2.96 9.98
N LEU A 159 -18.93 -3.91 9.16
CA LEU A 159 -17.57 -4.43 9.19
C LEU A 159 -17.09 -4.60 7.75
N PRO A 160 -15.94 -4.01 7.36
CA PRO A 160 -15.40 -4.23 6.02
C PRO A 160 -15.00 -5.70 5.86
N VAL A 161 -15.51 -6.34 4.79
CA VAL A 161 -15.14 -7.71 4.43
C VAL A 161 -14.30 -7.65 3.16
N ILE A 162 -13.03 -8.04 3.26
CA ILE A 162 -12.08 -7.98 2.14
C ILE A 162 -12.48 -9.00 1.06
N ASP A 163 -13.08 -8.52 -0.03
CA ASP A 163 -13.29 -9.30 -1.24
C ASP A 163 -12.06 -9.22 -2.14
N HIS A 164 -11.06 -10.07 -1.86
CA HIS A 164 -9.79 -10.09 -2.60
C HIS A 164 -9.37 -11.53 -2.94
N PRO A 165 -8.82 -11.80 -4.15
CA PRO A 165 -8.43 -13.16 -4.59
C PRO A 165 -7.43 -13.90 -3.69
N ALA A 166 -6.78 -13.20 -2.77
CA ALA A 166 -5.88 -13.78 -1.78
C ALA A 166 -6.62 -14.55 -0.66
N PHE A 167 -7.93 -14.38 -0.52
CA PHE A 167 -8.75 -15.00 0.51
C PHE A 167 -9.95 -15.74 -0.11
N THR A 168 -10.36 -16.84 0.51
CA THR A 168 -11.72 -17.35 0.29
C THR A 168 -12.74 -16.46 1.02
N PRO A 169 -14.02 -16.42 0.60
CA PRO A 169 -15.05 -15.65 1.32
C PRO A 169 -15.19 -16.02 2.81
N GLU A 170 -14.98 -17.29 3.14
CA GLU A 170 -14.98 -17.78 4.52
C GLU A 170 -13.79 -17.27 5.32
N GLN A 171 -12.58 -17.29 4.73
CA GLN A 171 -11.38 -16.73 5.35
C GLN A 171 -11.50 -15.22 5.56
N ALA A 172 -12.00 -14.50 4.55
CA ALA A 172 -12.20 -13.05 4.62
C ALA A 172 -13.14 -12.69 5.78
N ARG A 173 -14.28 -13.38 5.90
CA ARG A 173 -15.22 -13.19 7.02
C ARG A 173 -14.60 -13.55 8.36
N ALA A 174 -13.88 -14.65 8.46
CA ALA A 174 -13.25 -15.10 9.70
C ALA A 174 -12.13 -14.15 10.20
N LEU A 175 -11.53 -13.37 9.30
CA LEU A 175 -10.45 -12.44 9.61
C LEU A 175 -10.88 -10.97 9.63
N ALA A 176 -12.12 -10.66 9.25
CA ALA A 176 -12.59 -9.29 9.03
C ALA A 176 -12.37 -8.39 10.25
N GLU A 177 -12.73 -8.86 11.45
CA GLU A 177 -12.53 -8.12 12.70
C GLU A 177 -11.04 -7.83 12.95
N LYS A 178 -10.21 -8.87 12.86
CA LYS A 178 -8.76 -8.75 13.07
C LYS A 178 -8.11 -7.79 12.07
N LEU A 179 -8.54 -7.82 10.81
CA LEU A 179 -8.02 -6.96 9.74
C LEU A 179 -8.43 -5.50 9.95
N LEU A 180 -9.69 -5.25 10.32
CA LEU A 180 -10.15 -3.92 10.70
C LEU A 180 -9.35 -3.38 11.88
N SER A 181 -9.29 -4.11 13.01
CA SER A 181 -8.57 -3.68 14.21
C SER A 181 -7.10 -3.41 13.91
N GLY A 182 -6.44 -4.31 13.16
CA GLY A 182 -5.04 -4.15 12.77
C GLY A 182 -4.81 -2.92 11.90
N MET A 183 -5.72 -2.60 10.98
CA MET A 183 -5.61 -1.42 10.12
C MET A 183 -5.78 -0.13 10.92
N VAL A 184 -6.84 -0.02 11.73
CA VAL A 184 -7.14 1.19 12.50
C VAL A 184 -6.08 1.44 13.58
N LEU A 185 -5.73 0.43 14.38
CA LEU A 185 -4.67 0.55 15.40
C LEU A 185 -3.29 0.80 14.77
N GLY A 186 -3.01 0.19 13.61
CA GLY A 186 -1.77 0.40 12.89
C GLY A 186 -1.61 1.84 12.40
N ILE A 187 -2.69 2.43 11.86
CA ILE A 187 -2.70 3.84 11.46
C ILE A 187 -2.49 4.75 12.67
N HIS A 188 -3.18 4.48 13.79
CA HIS A 188 -3.00 5.23 15.03
C HIS A 188 -1.55 5.17 15.55
N ALA A 189 -0.91 4.01 15.44
CA ALA A 189 0.51 3.82 15.77
C ALA A 189 1.48 4.42 14.73
N GLY A 190 0.99 5.05 13.65
CA GLY A 190 1.79 5.69 12.62
C GLY A 190 2.35 4.75 11.56
N ALA A 191 1.86 3.51 11.43
CA ALA A 191 2.40 2.50 10.52
C ALA A 191 2.32 2.89 9.02
N LEU A 192 1.44 3.83 8.67
CA LEU A 192 1.27 4.33 7.29
C LEU A 192 1.80 5.76 7.12
N LYS A 193 2.51 6.31 8.11
CA LYS A 193 3.27 7.55 7.98
C LYS A 193 4.68 7.20 7.50
N VAL A 194 5.07 7.71 6.34
CA VAL A 194 6.35 7.37 5.72
C VAL A 194 7.25 8.59 5.56
N SER A 195 8.54 8.35 5.40
CA SER A 195 9.55 9.33 5.03
C SER A 195 9.51 9.66 3.53
N ASP A 196 10.43 10.49 3.05
CA ASP A 196 10.43 11.07 1.70
C ASP A 196 11.77 10.89 0.96
N GLU A 197 12.52 9.81 1.24
CA GLU A 197 13.84 9.59 0.62
C GLU A 197 13.76 9.57 -0.91
N TRP A 198 12.77 8.89 -1.51
CA TRP A 198 12.63 8.87 -2.97
C TRP A 198 12.19 10.22 -3.53
N ASN A 199 11.43 11.02 -2.78
CA ASN A 199 11.11 12.39 -3.19
C ASN A 199 12.37 13.26 -3.28
N GLN A 200 13.30 13.09 -2.34
CA GLN A 200 14.56 13.85 -2.31
C GLN A 200 15.53 13.41 -3.44
N LEU A 201 15.56 12.11 -3.74
CA LEU A 201 16.39 11.55 -4.81
C LEU A 201 15.83 11.82 -6.21
N LEU A 202 14.51 12.02 -6.32
CA LEU A 202 13.79 12.28 -7.57
C LEU A 202 13.06 13.64 -7.53
N PRO A 203 13.78 14.77 -7.35
CA PRO A 203 13.18 16.08 -7.07
C PRO A 203 12.36 16.67 -8.22
N ASP A 204 12.54 16.15 -9.43
CA ASP A 204 11.78 16.52 -10.63
C ASP A 204 10.43 15.80 -10.74
N MET A 205 10.21 14.73 -9.97
CA MET A 205 8.95 14.00 -9.97
C MET A 205 7.85 14.80 -9.25
N GLN A 206 6.70 14.94 -9.91
CA GLN A 206 5.50 15.53 -9.31
C GLN A 206 4.55 14.43 -8.87
N PHE A 207 4.23 14.39 -7.58
CA PHE A 207 3.34 13.40 -7.00
C PHE A 207 1.88 13.81 -7.12
N THR A 208 1.02 12.83 -7.40
CA THR A 208 -0.41 13.06 -7.59
C THR A 208 -1.07 13.41 -6.25
N GLN A 209 -1.83 14.51 -6.24
CA GLN A 209 -2.57 14.93 -5.05
C GLN A 209 -3.79 14.05 -4.80
N ALA A 210 -3.98 13.59 -3.56
CA ALA A 210 -5.02 12.62 -3.23
C ALA A 210 -6.45 13.09 -3.57
N GLU A 211 -6.80 14.36 -3.28
CA GLU A 211 -8.14 14.89 -3.61
C GLU A 211 -8.40 14.92 -5.12
N ALA A 212 -7.41 15.32 -5.92
CA ALA A 212 -7.53 15.35 -7.37
C ALA A 212 -7.72 13.93 -7.94
N PHE A 213 -6.92 12.97 -7.45
CA PHE A 213 -7.03 11.57 -7.80
C PHE A 213 -8.41 10.99 -7.46
N LEU A 214 -8.89 11.21 -6.23
CA LEU A 214 -10.20 10.70 -5.78
C LEU A 214 -11.35 11.33 -6.55
N LYS A 215 -11.28 12.64 -6.83
CA LYS A 215 -12.29 13.33 -7.65
C LYS A 215 -12.40 12.74 -9.05
N GLN A 216 -11.27 12.53 -9.72
CA GLN A 216 -11.24 11.87 -11.03
C GLN A 216 -11.73 10.41 -10.93
N GLY A 217 -11.29 9.69 -9.90
CA GLY A 217 -11.66 8.30 -9.67
C GLY A 217 -13.17 8.09 -9.43
N TRP A 218 -13.87 9.08 -8.87
CA TRP A 218 -15.32 9.03 -8.62
C TRP A 218 -16.17 9.75 -9.68
N GLU A 219 -15.55 10.37 -10.69
CA GLU A 219 -16.28 11.06 -11.76
C GLU A 219 -17.23 10.09 -12.51
N GLY A 220 -18.50 10.48 -12.61
CA GLY A 220 -19.55 9.70 -13.27
C GLY A 220 -19.96 8.42 -12.53
N LYS A 221 -19.53 8.23 -11.28
CA LYS A 221 -19.82 7.01 -10.49
C LYS A 221 -20.81 7.30 -9.35
N ALA A 222 -21.78 6.40 -9.22
CA ALA A 222 -22.84 6.44 -8.23
C ALA A 222 -22.33 6.15 -6.82
#